data_AF-A0A252A201-F1
#
_entry.id   AF-A0A252A201-F1
#
_cell.length_a   1.000
_cell.length_b   1.000
_cell.length_c   1.000
_cell.angle_alpha   90.00
_cell.angle_beta   90.00
_cell.angle_gamma   90.00
#
_symmetry.space_group_name_H-M   'P 1'
#
loop_
_entity.id
_entity.type
_entity.pdbx_description
1 polymer ?
#
loop_
_entity_poly.entity_id
_entity_poly.type
_entity_poly.pdbx_seq_one_letter_code
_entity_poly.pdbx_strand_id
1 'polypeptide(L)'
;MHHIRATFLLMAGLMMGGANVAHAQGHQEDIPSFVQNGTLTVCTNPTLPPMTFVKGSDASKPEGMDIDVARALAERWHATLSIIPMDFTGLFPSLGAQRCGMVISGIIQLPDREKNFDAVAYQDTALTVVARANTAPINSMADLSGKTIAVQSGTSYAARINRENEALTAAGKLPIIIQQYPTEDQVVQQVLIGRVFAFVSQDVELYFRQKQLHGKVRIILKPDYSDYRHFAIYLRKNAQDRTLVQNAISTLEQDGTLTAYRQKWSISSQTEQALTQDNSAPAFNWGAFFSALTSMAFLRGAFITLAVALLSHAIAIVISIPMAITLNGRGNSLLKAVLKTYVSVFRGAPTLLQLLFIWNALPQFFPIFREQWFTPFLATLVALSINESAYQVEINRSALSAVDSGQELAADALGMSRRQVYRYVIFPQALRIALPPTINDFISLLKTTSLASVISLQELLAITQVQVARTFEFTEYYAAALVYYLAMVFFFLFLQKRVERRFSWADRKKASANAS
;
A
#
# COMPACT_ATOMS: atom_id res chain seq x y z
N MET A 1 40.19 79.17 -0.36
CA MET A 1 38.82 78.62 -0.38
C MET A 1 38.59 77.85 0.92
N HIS A 2 37.77 78.45 1.77
CA HIS A 2 37.14 78.05 3.05
C HIS A 2 37.30 76.58 3.51
N HIS A 3 37.98 76.33 4.65
CA HIS A 3 37.52 76.36 6.07
C HIS A 3 36.92 75.01 6.54
N ILE A 4 37.60 74.18 7.34
CA ILE A 4 37.90 74.24 8.80
C ILE A 4 36.73 73.75 9.70
N ARG A 5 37.09 72.85 10.65
CA ARG A 5 36.50 72.43 11.96
C ARG A 5 35.93 71.00 11.95
N ALA A 6 36.49 69.95 12.57
CA ALA A 6 37.25 69.75 13.82
C ALA A 6 36.49 70.08 15.11
N THR A 7 35.99 69.05 15.81
CA THR A 7 36.03 68.98 17.29
C THR A 7 36.00 67.53 17.80
N PHE A 8 37.07 67.18 18.51
CA PHE A 8 37.21 66.06 19.45
C PHE A 8 36.40 66.34 20.73
N LEU A 9 35.90 65.30 21.40
CA LEU A 9 35.89 65.25 22.87
C LEU A 9 35.75 63.82 23.37
N LEU A 10 36.83 63.37 24.03
CA LEU A 10 36.87 62.21 24.93
C LEU A 10 35.94 62.45 26.12
N MET A 11 35.26 61.40 26.58
CA MET A 11 35.08 61.18 28.01
C MET A 11 35.11 59.68 28.32
N ALA A 12 36.04 59.33 29.21
CA ALA A 12 36.29 57.99 29.72
C ALA A 12 35.50 57.75 31.01
N GLY A 13 35.11 56.49 31.22
CA GLY A 13 34.88 55.88 32.53
C GLY A 13 33.47 56.00 33.10
N LEU A 14 32.76 54.87 33.25
CA LEU A 14 32.61 54.22 34.55
C LEU A 14 31.81 52.90 34.43
N MET A 15 32.38 51.87 35.07
CA MET A 15 31.74 50.76 35.77
C MET A 15 30.95 49.70 34.98
N MET A 16 31.66 48.59 34.80
CA MET A 16 31.13 47.23 34.80
C MET A 16 30.17 47.02 36.00
N GLY A 17 28.90 46.78 35.71
CA GLY A 17 27.91 46.24 36.64
C GLY A 17 27.21 45.09 35.94
N GLY A 18 27.53 43.86 36.35
CA GLY A 18 27.00 42.65 35.75
C GLY A 18 25.49 42.55 35.89
N ALA A 19 24.83 42.25 34.78
CA ALA A 19 23.60 41.48 34.78
C ALA A 19 23.89 40.22 33.96
N ASN A 20 24.33 39.16 34.65
CA ASN A 20 24.23 37.81 34.13
C ASN A 20 22.75 37.56 33.86
N VAL A 21 22.32 37.78 32.61
CA VAL A 21 21.11 37.16 32.10
C VAL A 21 21.48 35.69 32.01
N ALA A 22 21.23 34.97 33.10
CA ALA A 22 21.16 33.52 33.10
C ALA A 22 20.21 33.17 31.95
N HIS A 23 20.79 32.73 30.84
CA HIS A 23 20.04 31.98 29.86
C HIS A 23 19.56 30.77 30.64
N ALA A 24 18.29 30.82 31.07
CA ALA A 24 17.55 29.62 31.35
C ALA A 24 17.74 28.76 30.10
N GLN A 25 18.61 27.75 30.21
CA GLN A 25 18.62 26.63 29.30
C GLN A 25 17.23 26.02 29.46
N GLY A 26 16.28 26.49 28.65
CA GLY A 26 15.02 25.81 28.49
C GLY A 26 15.37 24.38 28.16
N HIS A 27 14.83 23.44 28.93
CA HIS A 27 14.82 22.03 28.56
C HIS A 27 14.38 21.95 27.11
N GLN A 28 15.32 21.68 26.21
CA GLN A 28 15.01 21.33 24.83
C GLN A 28 14.21 20.05 24.95
N GLU A 29 12.90 20.13 24.69
CA GLU A 29 11.98 19.01 24.88
C GLU A 29 12.58 17.75 24.27
N ASP A 30 12.61 16.65 25.05
CA ASP A 30 13.13 15.32 24.71
C ASP A 30 12.27 14.64 23.61
N ILE A 31 12.08 15.33 22.49
CA ILE A 31 11.26 14.93 21.36
C ILE A 31 12.19 14.30 20.30
N PRO A 32 11.91 13.07 19.85
CA PRO A 32 12.70 12.44 18.81
C PRO A 32 12.68 13.22 17.49
N SER A 33 13.78 13.18 16.75
CA SER A 33 13.95 13.92 15.49
C SER A 33 12.96 13.52 14.40
N PHE A 34 12.34 12.34 14.54
CA PHE A 34 11.36 11.81 13.63
C PHE A 34 9.91 12.27 13.91
N VAL A 35 9.68 12.98 15.02
CA VAL A 35 8.43 13.71 15.26
C VAL A 35 8.55 15.04 14.51
N GLN A 36 7.83 15.17 13.41
CA GLN A 36 7.93 16.34 12.53
C GLN A 36 6.66 17.17 12.62
N ASN A 37 6.81 18.49 12.77
CA ASN A 37 5.69 19.43 12.85
C ASN A 37 4.64 19.02 13.90
N GLY A 38 5.09 18.55 15.08
CA GLY A 38 4.21 18.06 16.14
C GLY A 38 3.41 16.79 15.79
N THR A 39 3.84 16.02 14.78
CA THR A 39 3.17 14.79 14.36
C THR A 39 4.09 13.58 14.48
N LEU A 40 3.66 12.56 15.23
CA LEU A 40 4.27 11.24 15.24
C LEU A 40 3.61 10.36 14.17
N THR A 41 4.33 10.10 13.09
CA THR A 41 3.83 9.23 12.00
C THR A 41 4.34 7.81 12.18
N VAL A 42 3.43 6.83 12.17
CA VAL A 42 3.71 5.42 12.47
C VAL A 42 3.22 4.52 11.35
N CYS A 43 4.11 3.70 10.79
CA CYS A 43 3.71 2.66 9.84
C CYS A 43 3.37 1.35 10.57
N THR A 44 2.30 0.68 10.15
CA THR A 44 1.89 -0.62 10.72
C THR A 44 1.23 -1.52 9.67
N ASN A 45 1.30 -2.83 9.85
CA ASN A 45 0.54 -3.81 9.05
C ASN A 45 -0.58 -4.40 9.91
N PRO A 46 -1.84 -3.98 9.73
CA PRO A 46 -2.92 -4.26 10.68
C PRO A 46 -3.58 -5.63 10.44
N THR A 47 -2.78 -6.71 10.45
CA THR A 47 -3.25 -8.09 10.23
C THR A 47 -2.84 -9.06 11.35
N LEU A 48 -2.28 -8.55 12.46
CA LEU A 48 -1.80 -9.33 13.61
C LEU A 48 -2.58 -8.94 14.88
N PRO A 49 -3.79 -9.47 15.10
CA PRO A 49 -4.51 -9.24 16.34
C PRO A 49 -3.85 -9.98 17.52
N PRO A 50 -3.84 -9.43 18.75
CA PRO A 50 -4.35 -8.13 19.14
C PRO A 50 -3.31 -7.00 19.07
N MET A 51 -2.15 -7.23 18.44
CA MET A 51 -1.07 -6.24 18.35
C MET A 51 -1.48 -5.06 17.47
N THR A 52 -1.90 -5.33 16.24
CA THR A 52 -2.38 -4.33 15.30
C THR A 52 -3.36 -4.98 14.33
N PHE A 53 -4.60 -4.49 14.31
CA PHE A 53 -5.67 -5.02 13.48
C PHE A 53 -6.77 -3.99 13.24
N VAL A 54 -7.56 -4.16 12.19
CA VAL A 54 -8.69 -3.27 11.94
C VAL A 54 -9.93 -3.79 12.69
N LYS A 55 -10.55 -2.97 13.55
CA LYS A 55 -11.85 -3.30 14.18
C LYS A 55 -13.02 -2.57 13.53
N GLY A 56 -12.78 -1.59 12.67
CA GLY A 56 -13.82 -0.89 11.91
C GLY A 56 -13.91 -1.34 10.46
N SER A 57 -14.68 -0.59 9.67
CA SER A 57 -14.63 -0.73 8.21
C SER A 57 -13.60 0.18 7.55
N ASP A 58 -12.88 0.96 8.34
CA ASP A 58 -11.90 1.94 7.91
C ASP A 58 -10.49 1.43 8.24
N ALA A 59 -9.74 1.03 7.22
CA ALA A 59 -8.40 0.49 7.37
C ALA A 59 -7.40 1.52 7.95
N SER A 60 -7.68 2.82 7.79
CA SER A 60 -6.85 3.91 8.33
C SER A 60 -6.94 4.04 9.85
N LYS A 61 -7.83 3.29 10.50
CA LYS A 61 -8.04 3.32 11.95
C LYS A 61 -7.80 1.93 12.56
N PRO A 62 -6.55 1.43 12.51
CA PRO A 62 -6.23 0.21 13.23
C PRO A 62 -6.32 0.42 14.75
N GLU A 63 -6.55 -0.68 15.46
CA GLU A 63 -6.56 -0.78 16.90
C GLU A 63 -5.60 -1.92 17.32
N GLY A 64 -5.24 -1.94 18.60
CA GLY A 64 -4.39 -2.99 19.16
C GLY A 64 -3.35 -2.44 20.13
N MET A 65 -2.58 -3.34 20.74
CA MET A 65 -1.53 -2.97 21.68
C MET A 65 -0.49 -2.04 21.05
N ASP A 66 -0.10 -2.28 19.80
CA ASP A 66 0.86 -1.45 19.07
C ASP A 66 0.36 -0.02 18.90
N ILE A 67 -0.94 0.15 18.66
CA ILE A 67 -1.57 1.46 18.48
C ILE A 67 -1.69 2.17 19.83
N ASP A 68 -1.98 1.45 20.91
CA ASP A 68 -1.99 2.02 22.26
C ASP A 68 -0.59 2.48 22.70
N VAL A 69 0.46 1.68 22.43
CA VAL A 69 1.86 2.08 22.66
C VAL A 69 2.22 3.31 21.83
N ALA A 70 1.91 3.32 20.53
CA ALA A 70 2.15 4.48 19.67
C ALA A 70 1.45 5.76 20.18
N ARG A 71 0.23 5.63 20.70
CA ARG A 71 -0.53 6.74 21.28
C ARG A 71 0.11 7.26 22.56
N ALA A 72 0.52 6.38 23.47
CA ALA A 72 1.21 6.77 24.70
C ALA A 72 2.52 7.52 24.40
N LEU A 73 3.28 7.07 23.38
CA LEU A 73 4.48 7.76 22.93
C LEU A 73 4.17 9.14 22.32
N ALA A 74 3.12 9.25 21.50
CA ALA A 74 2.68 10.53 20.95
C ALA A 74 2.25 11.51 22.04
N GLU A 75 1.47 11.06 23.03
CA GLU A 75 1.03 11.86 24.18
C GLU A 75 2.22 12.37 24.99
N ARG A 76 3.23 11.52 25.24
CA ARG A 76 4.46 11.89 25.94
C ARG A 76 5.23 12.99 25.22
N TRP A 77 5.26 12.96 23.90
CA TRP A 77 5.97 13.96 23.07
C TRP A 77 5.07 15.11 22.63
N HIS A 78 3.88 15.27 23.22
CA HIS A 78 2.90 16.29 22.87
C HIS A 78 2.60 16.35 21.35
N ALA A 79 2.64 15.18 20.70
CA ALA A 79 2.49 15.04 19.27
C ALA A 79 1.11 14.46 18.90
N THR A 80 0.62 14.84 17.72
CA THR A 80 -0.53 14.17 17.10
C THR A 80 -0.09 12.83 16.50
N LEU A 81 -0.79 11.75 16.81
CA LEU A 81 -0.53 10.44 16.23
C LEU A 81 -1.17 10.33 14.83
N SER A 82 -0.36 9.96 13.84
CA SER A 82 -0.80 9.62 12.49
C SER A 82 -0.40 8.19 12.15
N ILE A 83 -1.37 7.30 11.94
CA ILE A 83 -1.13 5.90 11.59
C ILE A 83 -1.24 5.71 10.07
N ILE A 84 -0.25 5.07 9.47
CA ILE A 84 -0.22 4.69 8.06
C ILE A 84 -0.25 3.15 7.97
N PRO A 85 -1.43 2.55 7.71
CA PRO A 85 -1.51 1.11 7.46
C PRO A 85 -0.84 0.78 6.12
N MET A 86 -0.18 -0.38 6.03
CA MET A 86 0.37 -0.94 4.79
C MET A 86 0.65 -2.44 4.85
N ASP A 87 0.91 -3.04 3.69
CA ASP A 87 1.43 -4.41 3.61
C ASP A 87 2.80 -4.51 4.30
N PHE A 88 3.08 -5.66 4.92
CA PHE A 88 4.30 -5.87 5.70
C PHE A 88 5.58 -5.55 4.91
N THR A 89 5.61 -5.91 3.62
CA THR A 89 6.73 -5.64 2.71
C THR A 89 7.04 -4.14 2.54
N GLY A 90 6.06 -3.27 2.77
CA GLY A 90 6.19 -1.81 2.66
C GLY A 90 6.77 -1.12 3.90
N LEU A 91 6.80 -1.78 5.06
CA LEU A 91 7.13 -1.15 6.35
C LEU A 91 8.55 -0.58 6.40
N PHE A 92 9.56 -1.42 6.16
CA PHE A 92 10.96 -1.00 6.19
C PHE A 92 11.35 -0.05 5.05
N PRO A 93 10.91 -0.27 3.79
CA PRO A 93 11.07 0.73 2.73
C PRO A 93 10.47 2.09 3.10
N SER A 94 9.27 2.12 3.70
CA SER A 94 8.61 3.36 4.13
C SER A 94 9.37 4.05 5.26
N LEU A 95 9.90 3.29 6.23
CA LEU A 95 10.74 3.82 7.31
C LEU A 95 12.04 4.44 6.75
N GLY A 96 12.70 3.74 5.82
CA GLY A 96 13.92 4.20 5.15
C GLY A 96 13.68 5.45 4.29
N ALA A 97 12.55 5.50 3.59
CA ALA A 97 12.12 6.65 2.78
C ALA A 97 11.54 7.82 3.60
N GLN A 98 11.58 7.73 4.94
CA GLN A 98 11.07 8.74 5.88
C GLN A 98 9.57 9.04 5.72
N ARG A 99 8.76 8.05 5.30
CA ARG A 99 7.29 8.16 5.26
C ARG A 99 6.64 8.09 6.63
N CYS A 100 7.30 7.42 7.56
CA CYS A 100 6.94 7.38 8.96
C CYS A 100 8.19 7.57 9.82
N GLY A 101 7.99 8.03 11.04
CA GLY A 101 9.07 8.18 12.01
C GLY A 101 9.48 6.85 12.65
N MET A 102 8.51 5.94 12.80
CA MET A 102 8.71 4.63 13.39
C MET A 102 7.82 3.57 12.77
N VAL A 103 8.19 2.30 12.96
CA VAL A 103 7.38 1.13 12.64
C VAL A 103 7.08 0.36 13.93
N ILE A 104 5.80 0.10 14.19
CA ILE A 104 5.33 -0.77 15.27
C ILE A 104 4.20 -1.65 14.71
N SER A 105 4.45 -2.96 14.64
CA SER A 105 3.62 -3.90 13.90
C SER A 105 3.87 -5.35 14.31
N GLY A 106 4.09 -5.63 15.60
CA GLY A 106 4.47 -6.95 16.10
C GLY A 106 5.68 -7.54 15.36
N ILE A 107 6.74 -6.75 15.20
CA ILE A 107 7.91 -7.16 14.42
C ILE A 107 8.98 -7.70 15.36
N ILE A 108 9.42 -8.94 15.12
CA ILE A 108 10.52 -9.56 15.88
C ILE A 108 11.80 -8.74 15.77
N GLN A 109 12.42 -8.48 16.92
CA GLN A 109 13.75 -7.89 17.03
C GLN A 109 14.80 -8.88 16.54
N LEU A 110 15.49 -8.55 15.45
CA LEU A 110 16.51 -9.42 14.87
C LEU A 110 17.82 -8.67 14.65
N PRO A 111 18.98 -9.27 15.01
CA PRO A 111 20.29 -8.67 14.77
C PRO A 111 20.52 -8.26 13.30
N ASP A 112 20.02 -9.04 12.35
CA ASP A 112 20.16 -8.72 10.93
C ASP A 112 19.40 -7.46 10.51
N ARG A 113 18.24 -7.18 11.12
CA ARG A 113 17.49 -5.93 10.87
C ARG A 113 18.17 -4.74 11.54
N GLU A 114 18.77 -4.97 12.70
CA GLU A 114 19.51 -3.94 13.43
C GLU A 114 20.79 -3.47 12.73
N LYS A 115 21.24 -4.16 11.67
CA LYS A 115 22.30 -3.64 10.78
C LYS A 115 21.86 -2.35 10.07
N ASN A 116 20.59 -2.25 9.69
CA ASN A 116 20.06 -1.16 8.87
C ASN A 116 19.15 -0.19 9.65
N PHE A 117 18.60 -0.63 10.79
CA PHE A 117 17.63 0.11 11.60
C PHE A 117 18.00 0.03 13.07
N ASP A 118 17.48 0.93 13.90
CA ASP A 118 17.52 0.78 15.36
C ASP A 118 16.24 0.08 15.84
N ALA A 119 16.33 -0.63 16.95
CA ALA A 119 15.22 -1.36 17.54
C ALA A 119 15.14 -1.14 19.06
N VAL A 120 13.91 -1.08 19.58
CA VAL A 120 13.59 -1.00 21.01
C VAL A 120 12.50 -2.03 21.32
N ALA A 121 12.82 -3.03 22.13
CA ALA A 121 11.86 -4.05 22.56
C ALA A 121 10.76 -3.47 23.46
N TYR A 122 9.53 -3.95 23.32
CA TYR A 122 8.38 -3.50 24.14
C TYR A 122 7.42 -4.62 24.57
N GLN A 123 7.47 -5.78 23.92
CA GLN A 123 6.56 -6.89 24.19
C GLN A 123 7.24 -8.23 23.95
N ASP A 124 7.11 -9.14 24.92
CA ASP A 124 7.55 -10.52 24.78
C ASP A 124 6.61 -11.34 23.93
N THR A 125 7.17 -12.31 23.22
CA THR A 125 6.44 -13.23 22.36
C THR A 125 7.26 -14.51 22.13
N ALA A 126 6.72 -15.43 21.37
CA ALA A 126 7.43 -16.60 20.90
C ALA A 126 6.84 -17.08 19.58
N LEU A 127 7.73 -17.50 18.68
CA LEU A 127 7.36 -18.12 17.42
C LEU A 127 6.54 -19.38 17.68
N THR A 128 5.46 -19.53 16.92
CA THR A 128 4.59 -20.71 16.98
C THR A 128 4.30 -21.25 15.59
N VAL A 129 4.06 -22.55 15.52
CA VAL A 129 3.50 -23.22 14.35
C VAL A 129 2.05 -23.53 14.66
N VAL A 130 1.15 -23.03 13.82
CA VAL A 130 -0.30 -23.13 14.01
C VAL A 130 -0.90 -23.93 12.86
N ALA A 131 -1.80 -24.85 13.18
CA ALA A 131 -2.48 -25.70 12.21
C ALA A 131 -3.98 -25.79 12.52
N ARG A 132 -4.73 -26.54 11.70
CA ARG A 132 -6.14 -26.85 11.99
C ARG A 132 -6.28 -27.52 13.34
N ALA A 133 -7.38 -27.25 14.05
CA ALA A 133 -7.63 -27.71 15.43
C ALA A 133 -7.49 -29.23 15.64
N ASN A 134 -7.78 -30.02 14.61
CA ASN A 134 -7.66 -31.49 14.62
C ASN A 134 -6.24 -32.03 14.33
N THR A 135 -5.26 -31.15 14.14
CA THR A 135 -3.87 -31.53 13.88
C THR A 135 -3.17 -31.87 15.19
N ALA A 136 -2.51 -33.02 15.26
CA ALA A 136 -1.72 -33.41 16.43
C ALA A 136 -0.53 -32.46 16.65
N PRO A 137 -0.14 -32.16 17.91
CA PRO A 137 1.12 -31.51 18.22
C PRO A 137 2.32 -32.26 17.65
N ILE A 138 3.37 -31.53 17.34
CA ILE A 138 4.66 -32.05 16.87
C ILE A 138 5.75 -31.65 17.86
N ASN A 139 6.92 -32.30 17.78
CA ASN A 139 7.99 -32.11 18.75
C ASN A 139 9.07 -31.14 18.25
N SER A 140 9.24 -31.02 16.94
CA SER A 140 10.29 -30.20 16.36
C SER A 140 9.91 -29.67 14.97
N MET A 141 10.64 -28.65 14.51
CA MET A 141 10.52 -28.18 13.12
C MET A 141 10.85 -29.28 12.12
N ALA A 142 11.65 -30.29 12.50
CA ALA A 142 12.00 -31.38 11.62
C ALA A 142 10.80 -32.29 11.25
N ASP A 143 9.75 -32.29 12.07
CA ASP A 143 8.49 -33.00 11.78
C ASP A 143 7.69 -32.34 10.64
N LEU A 144 8.10 -31.13 10.21
CA LEU A 144 7.54 -30.42 9.07
C LEU A 144 8.24 -30.75 7.74
N SER A 145 9.26 -31.62 7.75
CA SER A 145 9.98 -32.03 6.54
C SER A 145 9.02 -32.48 5.42
N GLY A 146 9.18 -31.91 4.23
CA GLY A 146 8.33 -32.17 3.06
C GLY A 146 6.91 -31.60 3.14
N LYS A 147 6.51 -30.93 4.24
CA LYS A 147 5.20 -30.29 4.37
C LYS A 147 5.23 -28.86 3.84
N THR A 148 4.07 -28.39 3.36
CA THR A 148 3.89 -27.00 2.93
C THR A 148 3.49 -26.13 4.10
N ILE A 149 4.24 -25.05 4.34
CA ILE A 149 4.03 -24.09 5.43
C ILE A 149 3.77 -22.71 4.85
N ALA A 150 2.67 -22.09 5.25
CA ALA A 150 2.36 -20.73 4.85
C ALA A 150 3.03 -19.71 5.78
N VAL A 151 3.53 -18.62 5.20
CA VAL A 151 4.08 -17.47 5.94
C VAL A 151 3.69 -16.16 5.25
N GLN A 152 3.58 -15.07 6.01
CA GLN A 152 3.32 -13.77 5.42
C GLN A 152 4.57 -13.23 4.72
N SER A 153 4.40 -12.70 3.52
CA SER A 153 5.46 -12.10 2.71
C SER A 153 6.15 -10.96 3.44
N GLY A 154 7.48 -10.94 3.39
CA GLY A 154 8.32 -9.91 4.03
C GLY A 154 8.63 -10.16 5.51
N THR A 155 7.97 -11.11 6.16
CA THR A 155 8.30 -11.51 7.54
C THR A 155 9.61 -12.28 7.61
N SER A 156 10.18 -12.40 8.81
CA SER A 156 11.40 -13.17 9.02
C SER A 156 11.18 -14.69 9.04
N TYR A 157 9.92 -15.15 9.01
CA TYR A 157 9.58 -16.58 9.11
C TYR A 157 10.11 -17.38 7.93
N ALA A 158 10.08 -16.83 6.71
CA ALA A 158 10.68 -17.50 5.55
C ALA A 158 12.19 -17.74 5.76
N ALA A 159 12.91 -16.74 6.29
CA ALA A 159 14.34 -16.89 6.58
C ALA A 159 14.59 -17.90 7.70
N ARG A 160 13.78 -17.92 8.76
CA ARG A 160 13.86 -18.94 9.83
C ARG A 160 13.65 -20.34 9.30
N ILE A 161 12.63 -20.57 8.47
CA ILE A 161 12.35 -21.87 7.87
C ILE A 161 13.48 -22.27 6.91
N ASN A 162 14.07 -21.33 6.18
CA ASN A 162 15.23 -21.63 5.33
C ASN A 162 16.44 -22.12 6.15
N ARG A 163 16.71 -21.53 7.33
CA ARG A 163 17.75 -22.05 8.25
C ARG A 163 17.42 -23.47 8.74
N GLU A 164 16.15 -23.78 9.02
CA GLU A 164 15.72 -25.16 9.34
C GLU A 164 15.92 -26.11 8.14
N ASN A 165 15.67 -25.63 6.92
CA ASN A 165 15.87 -26.40 5.69
C ASN A 165 17.33 -26.74 5.43
N GLU A 166 18.27 -25.87 5.80
CA GLU A 166 19.71 -26.17 5.74
C GLU A 166 20.03 -27.38 6.62
N ALA A 167 19.54 -27.40 7.87
CA ALA A 167 19.72 -28.52 8.80
C ALA A 167 19.02 -29.80 8.32
N LEU A 168 17.80 -29.69 7.78
CA LEU A 168 17.08 -30.82 7.21
C LEU A 168 17.81 -31.44 6.03
N THR A 169 18.30 -30.60 5.11
CA THR A 169 19.03 -31.06 3.92
C THR A 169 20.36 -31.72 4.32
N ALA A 170 21.09 -31.14 5.28
CA ALA A 170 22.30 -31.74 5.83
C ALA A 170 22.04 -33.10 6.49
N ALA A 171 20.85 -33.30 7.06
CA ALA A 171 20.39 -34.57 7.63
C ALA A 171 19.74 -35.53 6.60
N GLY A 172 19.78 -35.22 5.29
CA GLY A 172 19.21 -36.06 4.23
C GLY A 172 17.67 -36.07 4.18
N LYS A 173 17.01 -35.11 4.84
CA LYS A 173 15.55 -34.97 4.86
C LYS A 173 15.06 -33.99 3.79
N LEU A 174 13.78 -34.10 3.42
CA LEU A 174 13.16 -33.14 2.50
C LEU A 174 13.03 -31.75 3.15
N PRO A 175 13.28 -30.67 2.43
CA PRO A 175 13.04 -29.33 2.95
C PRO A 175 11.53 -29.08 3.17
N ILE A 176 11.22 -28.20 4.11
CA ILE A 176 9.92 -27.58 4.30
C ILE A 176 9.62 -26.69 3.08
N ILE A 177 8.43 -26.84 2.50
CA ILE A 177 8.00 -26.07 1.33
C ILE A 177 7.36 -24.77 1.81
N ILE A 178 8.01 -23.63 1.58
CA ILE A 178 7.51 -22.32 2.01
C ILE A 178 6.54 -21.76 0.95
N GLN A 179 5.34 -21.39 1.37
CA GLN A 179 4.38 -20.65 0.54
C GLN A 179 4.09 -19.28 1.15
N GLN A 180 4.35 -18.22 0.40
CA GLN A 180 4.20 -16.85 0.91
C GLN A 180 2.89 -16.22 0.46
N TYR A 181 2.27 -15.44 1.35
CA TYR A 181 1.06 -14.68 1.07
C TYR A 181 1.20 -13.23 1.57
N PRO A 182 0.69 -12.22 0.84
CA PRO A 182 0.78 -10.81 1.23
C PRO A 182 0.31 -10.48 2.66
N THR A 183 -0.78 -11.09 3.12
CA THR A 183 -1.40 -10.79 4.43
C THR A 183 -1.51 -12.01 5.34
N GLU A 184 -1.45 -11.80 6.65
CA GLU A 184 -1.58 -12.87 7.65
C GLU A 184 -2.93 -13.60 7.54
N ASP A 185 -4.02 -12.89 7.23
CA ASP A 185 -5.33 -13.54 7.08
C ASP A 185 -5.36 -14.49 5.87
N GLN A 186 -4.64 -14.15 4.79
CA GLN A 186 -4.47 -15.07 3.67
C GLN A 186 -3.64 -16.30 4.08
N VAL A 187 -2.60 -16.14 4.90
CA VAL A 187 -1.81 -17.26 5.45
C VAL A 187 -2.72 -18.23 6.21
N VAL A 188 -3.50 -17.70 7.14
CA VAL A 188 -4.44 -18.47 7.97
C VAL A 188 -5.49 -19.17 7.11
N GLN A 189 -6.06 -18.48 6.11
CA GLN A 189 -7.08 -19.07 5.23
C GLN A 189 -6.59 -20.31 4.50
N GLN A 190 -5.31 -20.36 4.11
CA GLN A 190 -4.77 -21.45 3.31
C GLN A 190 -4.63 -22.73 4.13
N VAL A 191 -4.48 -22.56 5.44
CA VAL A 191 -4.49 -23.65 6.43
C VAL A 191 -5.93 -24.13 6.63
N LEU A 192 -6.89 -23.21 6.73
CA LEU A 192 -8.31 -23.54 6.91
C LEU A 192 -8.87 -24.32 5.72
N ILE A 193 -8.54 -23.94 4.49
CA ILE A 193 -9.01 -24.65 3.27
C ILE A 193 -8.19 -25.90 2.92
N GLY A 194 -7.17 -26.24 3.72
CA GLY A 194 -6.37 -27.45 3.49
C GLY A 194 -5.30 -27.36 2.41
N ARG A 195 -5.02 -26.17 1.86
CA ARG A 195 -3.97 -26.00 0.83
C ARG A 195 -2.56 -26.12 1.41
N VAL A 196 -2.36 -25.68 2.66
CA VAL A 196 -1.10 -25.86 3.39
C VAL A 196 -1.32 -26.65 4.68
N PHE A 197 -0.24 -27.22 5.21
CA PHE A 197 -0.29 -28.03 6.43
C PHE A 197 -0.44 -27.16 7.69
N ALA A 198 0.38 -26.12 7.81
CA ALA A 198 0.42 -25.22 8.95
C ALA A 198 0.93 -23.84 8.50
N PHE A 199 0.88 -22.88 9.41
CA PHE A 199 1.51 -21.58 9.25
C PHE A 199 2.38 -21.23 10.45
N VAL A 200 3.29 -20.28 10.25
CA VAL A 200 4.13 -19.74 11.33
C VAL A 200 3.65 -18.36 11.70
N SER A 201 3.46 -18.13 13.00
CA SER A 201 3.12 -16.82 13.56
C SER A 201 3.67 -16.70 14.99
N GLN A 202 2.99 -15.94 15.84
CA GLN A 202 3.41 -15.62 17.20
C GLN A 202 2.35 -16.01 18.23
N ASP A 203 2.77 -16.37 19.43
CA ASP A 203 1.87 -16.82 20.49
C ASP A 203 0.81 -15.78 20.90
N VAL A 204 1.13 -14.49 20.80
CA VAL A 204 0.20 -13.39 21.14
C VAL A 204 -1.11 -13.41 20.34
N GLU A 205 -1.10 -13.94 19.11
CA GLU A 205 -2.28 -13.89 18.25
C GLU A 205 -3.26 -15.05 18.48
N LEU A 206 -2.81 -16.15 19.08
CA LEU A 206 -3.58 -17.39 19.11
C LEU A 206 -4.97 -17.19 19.74
N TYR A 207 -5.04 -16.55 20.91
CA TYR A 207 -6.32 -16.37 21.61
C TYR A 207 -7.34 -15.59 20.76
N PHE A 208 -6.90 -14.51 20.13
CA PHE A 208 -7.75 -13.71 19.25
C PHE A 208 -8.17 -14.51 18.01
N ARG A 209 -7.22 -15.22 17.40
CA ARG A 209 -7.45 -16.01 16.20
C ARG A 209 -8.40 -17.17 16.47
N GLN A 210 -8.25 -17.87 17.59
CA GLN A 210 -9.17 -18.92 18.01
C GLN A 210 -10.58 -18.37 18.25
N LYS A 211 -10.72 -17.21 18.87
CA LYS A 211 -12.03 -16.57 19.06
C LYS A 211 -12.68 -16.18 17.72
N GLN A 212 -11.89 -15.58 16.82
CA GLN A 212 -12.34 -15.14 15.50
C GLN A 212 -12.74 -16.32 14.60
N LEU A 213 -12.04 -17.44 14.74
CA LEU A 213 -12.23 -18.64 13.93
C LEU A 213 -13.04 -19.74 14.64
N HIS A 214 -13.72 -19.43 15.74
CA HIS A 214 -14.52 -20.39 16.50
C HIS A 214 -13.76 -21.70 16.85
N GLY A 215 -12.49 -21.57 17.23
CA GLY A 215 -11.65 -22.68 17.65
C GLY A 215 -11.10 -23.55 16.51
N LYS A 216 -11.19 -23.13 15.24
CA LYS A 216 -10.72 -23.92 14.07
C LYS A 216 -9.20 -24.07 13.92
N VAL A 217 -8.41 -23.39 14.75
CA VAL A 217 -6.94 -23.45 14.74
C VAL A 217 -6.36 -23.73 16.12
N ARG A 218 -5.14 -24.28 16.16
CA ARG A 218 -4.36 -24.50 17.38
C ARG A 218 -2.86 -24.39 17.14
N ILE A 219 -2.10 -24.07 18.18
CA ILE A 219 -0.65 -24.28 18.17
C ILE A 219 -0.35 -25.79 18.17
N ILE A 220 0.55 -26.21 17.29
CA ILE A 220 1.08 -27.58 17.22
C ILE A 220 2.56 -27.64 17.59
N LEU A 221 3.27 -26.51 17.60
CA LEU A 221 4.66 -26.41 18.05
C LEU A 221 4.97 -24.99 18.53
N LYS A 222 5.74 -24.87 19.62
CA LYS A 222 6.31 -23.62 20.09
C LYS A 222 7.84 -23.78 20.20
N PRO A 223 8.59 -23.59 19.11
CA PRO A 223 10.04 -23.74 19.13
C PRO A 223 10.69 -22.76 20.10
N ASP A 224 11.72 -23.20 20.81
CA ASP A 224 12.52 -22.32 21.65
C ASP A 224 13.61 -21.63 20.84
N TYR A 225 13.28 -20.47 20.27
CA TYR A 225 14.22 -19.60 19.58
C TYR A 225 14.47 -18.33 20.37
N SER A 226 15.70 -18.15 20.84
CA SER A 226 16.11 -16.95 21.59
C SER A 226 16.01 -15.67 20.74
N ASP A 227 16.19 -15.76 19.42
CA ASP A 227 16.06 -14.64 18.48
C ASP A 227 14.60 -14.28 18.13
N TYR A 228 13.60 -15.03 18.64
CA TYR A 228 12.17 -14.78 18.41
C TYR A 228 11.41 -14.53 19.72
N ARG A 229 12.03 -13.82 20.67
CA ARG A 229 11.45 -13.58 22.01
C ARG A 229 10.83 -12.19 22.21
N HIS A 230 11.17 -11.22 21.38
CA HIS A 230 10.77 -9.83 21.60
C HIS A 230 10.26 -9.19 20.32
N PHE A 231 9.10 -8.55 20.40
CA PHE A 231 8.71 -7.53 19.45
C PHE A 231 9.41 -6.22 19.76
N ALA A 232 9.80 -5.51 18.70
CA ALA A 232 10.45 -4.23 18.79
C ALA A 232 9.79 -3.16 17.91
N ILE A 233 9.89 -1.93 18.39
CA ILE A 233 9.71 -0.71 17.63
C ILE A 233 10.97 -0.51 16.78
N TYR A 234 10.79 -0.33 15.48
CA TYR A 234 11.89 -0.06 14.56
C TYR A 234 11.97 1.42 14.17
N LEU A 235 13.19 1.95 14.19
CA LEU A 235 13.54 3.33 13.91
C LEU A 235 14.64 3.40 12.85
N ARG A 236 14.78 4.53 12.18
CA ARG A 236 16.03 4.81 11.44
C ARG A 236 17.20 4.92 12.41
N LYS A 237 18.41 4.66 11.92
CA LYS A 237 19.64 4.79 12.72
C LYS A 237 19.80 6.20 13.26
N ASN A 238 19.66 6.34 14.57
CA ASN A 238 19.94 7.55 15.33
C ASN A 238 20.00 7.18 16.82
N ALA A 239 21.20 7.26 17.41
CA ALA A 239 21.45 6.84 18.79
C ALA A 239 20.63 7.65 19.82
N GLN A 240 20.42 8.94 19.56
CA GLN A 240 19.61 9.79 20.44
C GLN A 240 18.14 9.39 20.38
N ASP A 241 17.58 9.26 19.18
CA ASP A 241 16.19 8.84 18.97
C ASP A 241 15.93 7.46 19.61
N ARG A 242 16.84 6.50 19.39
CA ARG A 242 16.75 5.17 20.02
C ARG A 242 16.71 5.27 21.54
N THR A 243 17.56 6.12 22.13
CA THR A 243 17.62 6.32 23.59
C THR A 243 16.33 6.95 24.11
N LEU A 244 15.77 7.93 23.41
CA LEU A 244 14.50 8.55 23.76
C LEU A 244 13.34 7.55 23.75
N VAL A 245 13.25 6.70 22.71
CA VAL A 245 12.24 5.64 22.65
C VAL A 245 12.46 4.59 23.73
N GLN A 246 13.71 4.17 23.97
CA GLN A 246 14.04 3.21 25.03
C GLN A 246 13.62 3.73 26.41
N ASN A 247 13.92 4.99 26.73
CA ASN A 247 13.54 5.61 28.00
C ASN A 247 12.01 5.73 28.13
N ALA A 248 11.32 6.07 27.04
CA ALA A 248 9.87 6.15 27.03
C ALA A 248 9.23 4.77 27.29
N ILE A 249 9.68 3.73 26.60
CA ILE A 249 9.20 2.35 26.82
C ILE A 249 9.52 1.86 28.23
N SER A 250 10.72 2.10 28.74
CA SER A 250 11.08 1.77 30.12
C SER A 250 10.17 2.45 31.14
N THR A 251 9.77 3.70 30.89
CA THR A 251 8.80 4.40 31.77
C THR A 251 7.43 3.73 31.73
N LEU A 252 6.92 3.42 30.53
CA LEU A 252 5.62 2.76 30.36
C LEU A 252 5.58 1.34 30.98
N GLU A 253 6.74 0.68 31.07
CA GLU A 253 6.86 -0.58 31.80
C GLU A 253 6.83 -0.32 33.32
N GLN A 254 7.62 0.63 33.82
CA GLN A 254 7.76 0.95 35.24
C GLN A 254 6.48 1.51 35.87
N ASP A 255 5.71 2.31 35.13
CA ASP A 255 4.45 2.89 35.60
C ASP A 255 3.24 1.94 35.46
N GLY A 256 3.46 0.74 34.89
CA GLY A 256 2.43 -0.28 34.71
C GLY A 256 1.55 -0.10 33.48
N THR A 257 1.77 0.91 32.64
CA THR A 257 0.97 1.17 31.43
C THR A 257 1.05 0.00 30.44
N LEU A 258 2.24 -0.54 30.17
CA LEU A 258 2.37 -1.72 29.30
C LEU A 258 1.70 -2.96 29.88
N THR A 259 1.71 -3.12 31.21
CA THR A 259 0.97 -4.18 31.89
C THR A 259 -0.54 -4.02 31.71
N ALA A 260 -1.06 -2.79 31.86
CA ALA A 260 -2.47 -2.50 31.61
C ALA A 260 -2.86 -2.76 30.14
N TYR A 261 -2.00 -2.47 29.17
CA TYR A 261 -2.26 -2.77 27.76
C TYR A 261 -2.26 -4.27 27.49
N ARG A 262 -1.31 -5.04 28.05
CA ARG A 262 -1.30 -6.51 27.96
C ARG A 262 -2.61 -7.09 28.50
N GLN A 263 -3.08 -6.60 29.65
CA GLN A 263 -4.36 -7.02 30.24
C GLN A 263 -5.56 -6.64 29.36
N LYS A 264 -5.63 -5.38 28.89
CA LYS A 264 -6.68 -4.89 27.98
C LYS A 264 -6.83 -5.78 26.75
N TRP A 265 -5.71 -6.22 26.19
CA TRP A 265 -5.65 -7.04 24.98
C TRP A 265 -5.52 -8.54 25.26
N SER A 266 -5.73 -9.01 26.49
CA SER A 266 -5.64 -10.45 26.84
C SER A 266 -4.32 -11.13 26.40
N ILE A 267 -3.24 -10.36 26.31
CA ILE A 267 -1.89 -10.86 26.03
C ILE A 267 -1.34 -11.39 27.35
N SER A 268 -1.51 -12.69 27.57
CA SER A 268 -1.01 -13.38 28.75
C SER A 268 -0.30 -14.67 28.36
N SER A 269 0.67 -15.10 29.16
CA SER A 269 1.36 -16.38 29.00
C SER A 269 0.48 -17.61 29.22
N GLN A 270 -0.79 -17.43 29.65
CA GLN A 270 -1.68 -18.49 30.11
C GLN A 270 -2.96 -18.66 29.27
N THR A 271 -3.14 -17.92 28.16
CA THR A 271 -4.38 -18.01 27.38
C THR A 271 -4.39 -19.18 26.38
N GLU A 272 -4.06 -20.40 26.84
CA GLU A 272 -4.41 -21.65 26.16
C GLU A 272 -5.80 -22.14 26.61
N GLN A 273 -6.79 -21.24 26.66
CA GLN A 273 -8.17 -21.67 26.88
C GLN A 273 -8.68 -22.35 25.62
N ALA A 274 -8.79 -23.68 25.67
CA ALA A 274 -9.38 -24.48 24.61
C ALA A 274 -10.83 -24.04 24.37
N LEU A 275 -11.05 -23.23 23.33
CA LEU A 275 -12.40 -22.97 22.83
C LEU A 275 -12.98 -24.27 22.28
N THR A 276 -14.29 -24.47 22.47
CA THR A 276 -15.01 -25.61 21.91
C THR A 276 -14.82 -25.64 20.40
N GLN A 277 -14.34 -26.78 19.89
CA GLN A 277 -14.06 -26.98 18.48
C GLN A 277 -15.34 -26.95 17.66
N ASP A 278 -15.50 -25.95 16.81
CA ASP A 278 -16.52 -25.97 15.76
C ASP A 278 -15.97 -26.66 14.51
N ASN A 279 -16.43 -27.89 14.28
CA ASN A 279 -16.06 -28.72 13.13
C ASN A 279 -17.01 -28.53 11.93
N SER A 280 -17.90 -27.53 11.96
CA SER A 280 -18.77 -27.25 10.82
C SER A 280 -17.95 -26.81 9.60
N ALA A 281 -18.28 -27.39 8.45
CA ALA A 281 -17.75 -26.94 7.17
C ALA A 281 -18.13 -25.46 6.97
N PRO A 282 -17.23 -24.62 6.42
CA PRO A 282 -17.57 -23.24 6.10
C PRO A 282 -18.75 -23.23 5.13
N ALA A 283 -19.89 -22.71 5.57
CA ALA A 283 -21.06 -22.47 4.72
C ALA A 283 -21.05 -21.02 4.25
N PHE A 284 -21.56 -20.77 3.04
CA PHE A 284 -21.62 -19.41 2.51
C PHE A 284 -22.49 -18.52 3.40
N ASN A 285 -21.92 -17.45 3.94
CA ASN A 285 -22.62 -16.51 4.81
C ASN A 285 -23.37 -15.44 3.99
N TRP A 286 -24.62 -15.74 3.63
CA TRP A 286 -25.50 -14.82 2.89
C TRP A 286 -25.68 -13.45 3.58
N GLY A 287 -25.69 -13.42 4.91
CA GLY A 287 -25.79 -12.17 5.67
C GLY A 287 -24.57 -11.27 5.47
N ALA A 288 -23.37 -11.84 5.54
CA ALA A 288 -22.13 -11.13 5.24
C ALA A 288 -22.09 -10.61 3.79
N PHE A 289 -22.52 -11.44 2.82
CA PHE A 289 -22.59 -11.05 1.42
C PHE A 289 -23.53 -9.86 1.16
N PHE A 290 -24.79 -9.93 1.59
CA PHE A 290 -25.75 -8.84 1.36
C PHE A 290 -25.43 -7.59 2.17
N SER A 291 -24.90 -7.73 3.38
CA SER A 291 -24.42 -6.59 4.17
C SER A 291 -23.25 -5.90 3.49
N ALA A 292 -22.31 -6.64 2.89
CA ALA A 292 -21.22 -6.07 2.09
C ALA A 292 -21.75 -5.23 0.92
N LEU A 293 -22.71 -5.76 0.15
CA LEU A 293 -23.34 -5.11 -1.01
C LEU A 293 -24.04 -3.77 -0.71
N THR A 294 -24.43 -3.55 0.54
CA THR A 294 -25.16 -2.35 0.98
C THR A 294 -24.34 -1.50 1.95
N SER A 295 -23.15 -1.97 2.32
CA SER A 295 -22.30 -1.29 3.30
C SER A 295 -21.74 0.01 2.73
N MET A 296 -21.68 1.03 3.60
CA MET A 296 -21.04 2.31 3.26
C MET A 296 -19.55 2.14 2.91
N ALA A 297 -18.89 1.13 3.47
CA ALA A 297 -17.50 0.83 3.19
C ALA A 297 -17.29 0.41 1.72
N PHE A 298 -18.07 -0.57 1.24
CA PHE A 298 -18.00 -1.00 -0.16
C PHE A 298 -18.42 0.10 -1.13
N LEU A 299 -19.47 0.87 -0.81
CA LEU A 299 -19.88 2.02 -1.61
C LEU A 299 -18.76 3.07 -1.74
N ARG A 300 -18.07 3.39 -0.64
CA ARG A 300 -16.92 4.30 -0.66
C ARG A 300 -15.74 3.72 -1.43
N GLY A 301 -15.42 2.45 -1.24
CA GLY A 301 -14.36 1.77 -1.99
C GLY A 301 -14.63 1.78 -3.49
N ALA A 302 -15.86 1.48 -3.91
CA ALA A 302 -16.31 1.55 -5.30
C ALA A 302 -16.26 2.99 -5.85
N PHE A 303 -16.65 3.98 -5.05
CA PHE A 303 -16.55 5.39 -5.44
C PHE A 303 -15.09 5.82 -5.65
N ILE A 304 -14.18 5.46 -4.74
CA ILE A 304 -12.74 5.76 -4.87
C ILE A 304 -12.15 5.07 -6.11
N THR A 305 -12.50 3.80 -6.32
CA THR A 305 -12.14 3.02 -7.53
C THR A 305 -12.52 3.78 -8.79
N LEU A 306 -13.76 4.22 -8.87
CA LEU A 306 -14.29 4.95 -10.02
C LEU A 306 -13.65 6.33 -10.19
N ALA A 307 -13.47 7.06 -9.08
CA ALA A 307 -12.86 8.39 -9.08
C ALA A 307 -11.42 8.35 -9.59
N VAL A 308 -10.61 7.40 -9.14
CA VAL A 308 -9.24 7.21 -9.63
C VAL A 308 -9.25 6.88 -11.11
N ALA A 309 -10.05 5.90 -11.55
CA ALA A 309 -10.10 5.51 -12.95
C ALA A 309 -10.49 6.69 -13.86
N LEU A 310 -11.55 7.43 -13.50
CA LEU A 310 -12.03 8.57 -14.30
C LEU A 310 -11.01 9.71 -14.35
N LEU A 311 -10.41 10.07 -13.22
CA LEU A 311 -9.44 11.17 -13.16
C LEU A 311 -8.14 10.80 -13.87
N SER A 312 -7.62 9.59 -13.67
CA SER A 312 -6.43 9.11 -14.38
C SER A 312 -6.64 9.08 -15.88
N HIS A 313 -7.79 8.58 -16.35
CA HIS A 313 -8.10 8.55 -17.77
C HIS A 313 -8.31 9.95 -18.36
N ALA A 314 -8.95 10.86 -17.63
CA ALA A 314 -9.10 12.26 -18.06
C ALA A 314 -7.74 12.95 -18.24
N ILE A 315 -6.83 12.79 -17.28
CA ILE A 315 -5.45 13.31 -17.36
C ILE A 315 -4.71 12.66 -18.54
N ALA A 316 -4.86 11.35 -18.72
CA ALA A 316 -4.25 10.61 -19.81
C ALA A 316 -4.71 11.09 -21.20
N ILE A 317 -6.00 11.39 -21.38
CA ILE A 317 -6.53 11.97 -22.63
C ILE A 317 -5.88 13.34 -22.90
N VAL A 318 -5.80 14.20 -21.88
CA VAL A 318 -5.21 15.55 -22.01
C VAL A 318 -3.73 15.47 -22.41
N ILE A 319 -2.97 14.55 -21.82
CA ILE A 319 -1.55 14.33 -22.12
C ILE A 319 -1.36 13.68 -23.51
N SER A 320 -2.19 12.69 -23.83
CA SER A 320 -1.97 11.83 -25.00
C SER A 320 -2.32 12.48 -26.33
N ILE A 321 -3.31 13.39 -26.39
CA ILE A 321 -3.71 14.03 -27.65
C ILE A 321 -2.56 14.86 -28.26
N PRO A 322 -1.91 15.79 -27.53
CA PRO A 322 -0.76 16.53 -28.04
C PRO A 322 0.40 15.62 -28.44
N MET A 323 0.69 14.59 -27.64
CA MET A 323 1.75 13.62 -27.92
C MET A 323 1.47 12.82 -29.20
N ALA A 324 0.25 12.34 -29.39
CA ALA A 324 -0.15 11.59 -30.58
C ALA A 324 -0.06 12.46 -31.86
N ILE A 325 -0.55 13.71 -31.81
CA ILE A 325 -0.44 14.66 -32.92
C ILE A 325 1.04 14.92 -33.26
N THR A 326 1.87 15.13 -32.24
CA THR A 326 3.31 15.38 -32.41
C THR A 326 3.98 14.18 -33.09
N LEU A 327 3.70 12.97 -32.62
CA LEU A 327 4.26 11.73 -33.15
C LEU A 327 3.78 11.42 -34.58
N ASN A 328 2.55 11.77 -34.94
CA ASN A 328 1.97 11.57 -36.28
C ASN A 328 2.45 12.61 -37.31
N GLY A 329 3.06 13.72 -36.89
CA GLY A 329 3.57 14.74 -37.80
C GLY A 329 4.70 14.23 -38.72
N ARG A 330 5.04 14.99 -39.76
CA ARG A 330 6.21 14.70 -40.64
C ARG A 330 7.55 15.02 -39.96
N GLY A 331 8.65 14.41 -40.41
CA GLY A 331 10.04 14.66 -39.96
C GLY A 331 10.48 13.92 -38.68
N ASN A 332 11.79 13.80 -38.46
CA ASN A 332 12.36 13.25 -37.23
C ASN A 332 12.87 14.39 -36.34
N SER A 333 12.54 14.36 -35.05
CA SER A 333 12.95 15.38 -34.08
C SER A 333 13.34 14.69 -32.77
N LEU A 334 14.27 15.29 -32.03
CA LEU A 334 14.63 14.85 -30.68
C LEU A 334 13.39 14.71 -29.78
N LEU A 335 12.42 15.63 -29.90
CA LEU A 335 11.16 15.54 -29.18
C LEU A 335 10.41 14.24 -29.49
N LYS A 336 10.35 13.83 -30.76
CA LYS A 336 9.71 12.56 -31.14
C LYS A 336 10.47 11.35 -30.58
N ALA A 337 11.79 11.40 -30.55
CA ALA A 337 12.58 10.35 -29.93
C ALA A 337 12.25 10.22 -28.44
N VAL A 338 12.21 11.34 -27.71
CA VAL A 338 11.84 11.38 -26.28
C VAL A 338 10.42 10.83 -26.06
N LEU A 339 9.44 11.27 -26.85
CA LEU A 339 8.06 10.79 -26.74
C LEU A 339 7.92 9.29 -27.08
N LYS A 340 8.66 8.78 -28.09
CA LYS A 340 8.70 7.35 -28.40
C LYS A 340 9.30 6.54 -27.25
N THR A 341 10.38 7.04 -26.64
CA THR A 341 10.99 6.40 -25.48
C THR A 341 10.01 6.38 -24.30
N TYR A 342 9.35 7.50 -24.00
CA TYR A 342 8.30 7.56 -22.97
C TYR A 342 7.23 6.48 -23.20
N VAL A 343 6.63 6.44 -24.41
CA VAL A 343 5.58 5.49 -24.73
C VAL A 343 6.08 4.04 -24.59
N SER A 344 7.30 3.76 -25.05
CA SER A 344 7.89 2.42 -24.99
C SER A 344 8.16 1.98 -23.54
N VAL A 345 8.69 2.88 -22.71
CA VAL A 345 9.00 2.61 -21.30
C VAL A 345 7.73 2.34 -20.51
N PHE A 346 6.74 3.24 -20.58
CA PHE A 346 5.55 3.17 -19.73
C PHE A 346 4.57 2.07 -20.17
N ARG A 347 4.53 1.71 -21.47
CA ARG A 347 3.81 0.51 -21.92
C ARG A 347 4.57 -0.79 -21.64
N GLY A 348 5.90 -0.75 -21.61
CA GLY A 348 6.74 -1.93 -21.39
C GLY A 348 6.93 -2.32 -19.92
N ALA A 349 6.84 -1.35 -19.00
CA ALA A 349 7.04 -1.61 -17.57
C ALA A 349 5.75 -2.09 -16.88
N PRO A 350 5.81 -3.06 -15.94
CA PRO A 350 4.65 -3.48 -15.17
C PRO A 350 4.02 -2.32 -14.38
N THR A 351 2.70 -2.13 -14.50
CA THR A 351 1.99 -1.00 -13.85
C THR A 351 2.12 -1.01 -12.33
N LEU A 352 2.11 -2.21 -11.69
CA LEU A 352 2.34 -2.33 -10.25
C LEU A 352 3.73 -1.81 -9.86
N LEU A 353 4.76 -2.09 -10.66
CA LEU A 353 6.12 -1.62 -10.38
C LEU A 353 6.21 -0.09 -10.52
N GLN A 354 5.52 0.50 -11.50
CA GLN A 354 5.44 1.95 -11.66
C GLN A 354 4.80 2.60 -10.42
N LEU A 355 3.70 2.03 -9.93
CA LEU A 355 3.02 2.48 -8.71
C LEU A 355 3.93 2.40 -7.48
N LEU A 356 4.60 1.26 -7.28
CA LEU A 356 5.54 1.06 -6.16
C LEU A 356 6.73 2.02 -6.25
N PHE A 357 7.24 2.27 -7.46
CA PHE A 357 8.34 3.22 -7.65
C PHE A 357 7.92 4.64 -7.29
N ILE A 358 6.74 5.08 -7.74
CA ILE A 358 6.20 6.42 -7.44
C ILE A 358 5.93 6.59 -5.95
N TRP A 359 5.43 5.55 -5.27
CA TRP A 359 5.14 5.63 -3.85
C TRP A 359 6.38 5.54 -2.96
N ASN A 360 7.27 4.58 -3.23
CA ASN A 360 8.38 4.21 -2.33
C ASN A 360 9.75 4.74 -2.76
N ALA A 361 10.03 4.81 -4.07
CA ALA A 361 11.36 5.15 -4.58
C ALA A 361 11.49 6.66 -4.87
N LEU A 362 10.48 7.26 -5.53
CA LEU A 362 10.47 8.68 -5.88
C LEU A 362 10.76 9.62 -4.67
N PRO A 363 10.22 9.39 -3.46
CA PRO A 363 10.51 10.24 -2.30
C PRO A 363 11.97 10.15 -1.82
N GLN A 364 12.68 9.08 -2.14
CA GLN A 364 14.10 8.95 -1.78
C GLN A 364 14.95 9.95 -2.57
N PHE A 365 14.63 10.14 -3.86
CA PHE A 365 15.31 11.10 -4.74
C PHE A 365 14.81 12.53 -4.54
N PHE A 366 13.53 12.69 -4.24
CA PHE A 366 12.87 14.01 -4.17
C PHE A 366 12.09 14.13 -2.85
N PRO A 367 12.68 14.76 -1.80
CA PRO A 367 12.10 14.83 -0.47
C PRO A 367 10.68 15.44 -0.41
N ILE A 368 10.33 16.32 -1.36
CA ILE A 368 9.00 16.94 -1.44
C ILE A 368 7.86 15.92 -1.50
N PHE A 369 8.09 14.72 -2.05
CA PHE A 369 7.07 13.68 -2.13
C PHE A 369 6.93 12.88 -0.84
N ARG A 370 7.76 13.10 0.19
CA ARG A 370 7.63 12.44 1.51
C ARG A 370 6.48 13.01 2.34
N GLU A 371 6.18 14.28 2.09
CA GLU A 371 5.20 15.08 2.81
C GLU A 371 3.77 14.52 2.70
N GLN A 372 2.94 14.89 3.69
CA GLN A 372 1.58 14.39 3.85
C GLN A 372 0.64 14.71 2.67
N TRP A 373 0.93 15.76 1.90
CA TRP A 373 0.13 16.11 0.72
C TRP A 373 0.17 15.01 -0.34
N PHE A 374 1.27 14.27 -0.45
CA PHE A 374 1.43 13.20 -1.43
C PHE A 374 0.83 11.90 -0.89
N THR A 375 -0.49 11.80 -1.00
CA THR A 375 -1.29 10.68 -0.50
C THR A 375 -1.23 9.45 -1.42
N PRO A 376 -1.63 8.24 -0.96
CA PRO A 376 -1.79 7.07 -1.83
C PRO A 376 -2.70 7.31 -3.03
N PHE A 377 -3.72 8.16 -2.86
CA PHE A 377 -4.61 8.57 -3.95
C PHE A 377 -3.84 9.35 -5.03
N LEU A 378 -3.04 10.35 -4.65
CA LEU A 378 -2.25 11.12 -5.61
C LEU A 378 -1.16 10.27 -6.26
N ALA A 379 -0.48 9.41 -5.50
CA ALA A 379 0.53 8.50 -6.04
C ALA A 379 -0.08 7.56 -7.08
N THR A 380 -1.26 7.00 -6.79
CA THR A 380 -2.03 6.18 -7.73
C THR A 380 -2.46 6.99 -8.95
N LEU A 381 -3.00 8.20 -8.74
CA LEU A 381 -3.43 9.08 -9.81
C LEU A 381 -2.28 9.39 -10.77
N VAL A 382 -1.09 9.74 -10.26
CA VAL A 382 0.12 10.00 -11.06
C VAL A 382 0.57 8.75 -11.80
N ALA A 383 0.72 7.62 -11.09
CA ALA A 383 1.19 6.37 -11.68
C ALA A 383 0.30 5.89 -12.81
N LEU A 384 -1.01 5.84 -12.56
CA LEU A 384 -1.98 5.39 -13.53
C LEU A 384 -2.17 6.40 -14.67
N SER A 385 -2.11 7.72 -14.43
CA SER A 385 -2.22 8.71 -15.51
C SER A 385 -1.05 8.63 -16.49
N ILE A 386 0.18 8.47 -15.98
CA ILE A 386 1.38 8.36 -16.82
C ILE A 386 1.32 7.06 -17.63
N ASN A 387 0.99 5.94 -16.98
CA ASN A 387 0.81 4.65 -17.64
C ASN A 387 -0.26 4.71 -18.74
N GLU A 388 -1.47 5.14 -18.38
CA GLU A 388 -2.64 5.24 -19.26
C GLU A 388 -2.37 6.19 -20.43
N SER A 389 -1.69 7.32 -20.20
CA SER A 389 -1.37 8.25 -21.28
C SER A 389 -0.52 7.61 -22.37
N ALA A 390 0.38 6.68 -22.01
CA ALA A 390 1.22 5.98 -22.99
C ALA A 390 0.40 5.03 -23.87
N TYR A 391 -0.59 4.33 -23.31
CA TYR A 391 -1.55 3.52 -24.08
C TYR A 391 -2.45 4.40 -24.94
N GLN A 392 -3.00 5.48 -24.36
CA GLN A 392 -3.88 6.41 -25.06
C GLN A 392 -3.17 7.16 -26.21
N VAL A 393 -1.86 7.43 -26.10
CA VAL A 393 -1.06 7.96 -27.21
C VAL A 393 -1.11 7.02 -28.41
N GLU A 394 -0.99 5.72 -28.18
CA GLU A 394 -0.98 4.74 -29.27
C GLU A 394 -2.36 4.56 -29.90
N ILE A 395 -3.42 4.58 -29.08
CA ILE A 395 -4.80 4.57 -29.57
C ILE A 395 -5.05 5.79 -30.46
N ASN A 396 -4.70 6.98 -29.97
CA ASN A 396 -4.89 8.23 -30.71
C ASN A 396 -4.03 8.27 -31.98
N ARG A 397 -2.78 7.79 -31.92
CA ARG A 397 -1.89 7.71 -33.08
C ARG A 397 -2.45 6.77 -34.14
N SER A 398 -2.90 5.59 -33.74
CA SER A 398 -3.51 4.60 -34.64
C SER A 398 -4.77 5.15 -35.28
N ALA A 399 -5.60 5.87 -34.52
CA ALA A 399 -6.80 6.51 -35.05
C ALA A 399 -6.50 7.66 -36.03
N LEU A 400 -5.45 8.45 -35.78
CA LEU A 400 -4.99 9.48 -36.71
C LEU A 400 -4.45 8.87 -38.02
N SER A 401 -3.66 7.80 -37.92
CA SER A 401 -3.11 7.11 -39.10
C SER A 401 -4.16 6.31 -39.89
N ALA A 402 -5.31 6.00 -39.30
CA ALA A 402 -6.41 5.31 -39.96
C ALA A 402 -7.27 6.22 -40.85
N VAL A 403 -7.11 7.55 -40.75
CA VAL A 403 -7.77 8.49 -41.66
C VAL A 403 -7.04 8.47 -43.00
N ASP A 404 -7.77 8.26 -44.09
CA ASP A 404 -7.23 8.18 -45.45
C ASP A 404 -6.43 9.44 -45.82
N SER A 405 -5.19 9.26 -46.30
CA SER A 405 -4.28 10.37 -46.65
C SER A 405 -4.80 11.23 -47.81
N GLY A 406 -5.66 10.71 -48.67
CA GLY A 406 -6.35 11.46 -49.73
C GLY A 406 -7.29 12.53 -49.18
N GLN A 407 -7.81 12.38 -47.95
CA GLN A 407 -8.59 13.43 -47.28
C GLN A 407 -7.72 14.64 -46.94
N GLU A 408 -6.45 14.43 -46.57
CA GLU A 408 -5.48 15.52 -46.35
C GLU A 408 -5.22 16.24 -47.68
N LEU A 409 -4.94 15.49 -48.76
CA LEU A 409 -4.66 16.05 -50.09
C LEU A 409 -5.86 16.81 -50.69
N ALA A 410 -7.08 16.30 -50.52
CA ALA A 410 -8.30 16.95 -51.01
C ALA A 410 -8.57 18.27 -50.28
N ALA A 411 -8.34 18.30 -48.96
CA ALA A 411 -8.48 19.50 -48.15
C ALA A 411 -7.41 20.55 -48.50
N ASP A 412 -6.17 20.12 -48.73
CA ASP A 412 -5.08 20.98 -49.23
C ASP A 412 -5.43 21.58 -50.60
N ALA A 413 -6.03 20.81 -51.51
CA ALA A 413 -6.48 21.30 -52.83
C ALA A 413 -7.61 22.35 -52.74
N LEU A 414 -8.41 22.33 -51.66
CA LEU A 414 -9.42 23.34 -51.37
C LEU A 414 -8.86 24.59 -50.68
N GLY A 415 -7.52 24.71 -50.58
CA GLY A 415 -6.85 25.86 -49.96
C GLY A 415 -6.97 25.91 -48.44
N MET A 416 -7.32 24.80 -47.79
CA MET A 416 -7.38 24.73 -46.34
C MET A 416 -5.97 24.79 -45.74
N SER A 417 -5.78 25.63 -44.73
CA SER A 417 -4.55 25.62 -43.93
C SER A 417 -4.43 24.31 -43.15
N ARG A 418 -3.20 23.88 -42.84
CA ARG A 418 -2.94 22.65 -42.05
C ARG A 418 -3.74 22.56 -40.74
N ARG A 419 -3.99 23.69 -40.07
CA ARG A 419 -4.85 23.76 -38.87
C ARG A 419 -6.32 23.45 -39.20
N GLN A 420 -6.83 23.98 -40.32
CA GLN A 420 -8.17 23.68 -40.79
C GLN A 420 -8.31 22.22 -41.21
N VAL A 421 -7.33 21.66 -41.93
CA VAL A 421 -7.33 20.23 -42.32
C VAL A 421 -7.40 19.34 -41.07
N TYR A 422 -6.54 19.59 -40.07
CA TYR A 422 -6.58 18.81 -38.83
C TYR A 422 -7.88 19.00 -38.04
N ARG A 423 -8.36 20.23 -37.87
CA ARG A 423 -9.55 20.52 -37.03
C ARG A 423 -10.87 20.05 -37.66
N TYR A 424 -11.02 20.21 -38.97
CA TYR A 424 -12.29 19.98 -39.65
C TYR A 424 -12.36 18.66 -40.41
N VAL A 425 -11.24 18.07 -40.81
CA VAL A 425 -11.21 16.84 -41.61
C VAL A 425 -10.68 15.66 -40.78
N ILE A 426 -9.45 15.75 -40.29
CA ILE A 426 -8.77 14.60 -39.67
C ILE A 426 -9.31 14.31 -38.26
N PHE A 427 -9.31 15.30 -37.36
CA PHE A 427 -9.65 15.10 -35.95
C PHE A 427 -11.06 14.56 -35.72
N PRO A 428 -12.13 15.05 -36.40
CA PRO A 428 -13.47 14.50 -36.21
C PRO A 428 -13.60 13.02 -36.64
N GLN A 429 -12.84 12.60 -37.64
CA GLN A 429 -12.82 11.20 -38.11
C GLN A 429 -12.00 10.32 -37.17
N ALA A 430 -10.78 10.76 -36.84
CA ALA A 430 -9.90 10.07 -35.89
C ALA A 430 -10.57 9.90 -34.52
N LEU A 431 -11.28 10.91 -34.01
CA LEU A 431 -12.02 10.82 -32.75
C LEU A 431 -13.04 9.67 -32.76
N ARG A 432 -13.75 9.46 -33.89
CA ARG A 432 -14.71 8.35 -34.01
C ARG A 432 -14.02 6.99 -34.01
N ILE A 433 -12.84 6.90 -34.62
CA ILE A 433 -12.03 5.68 -34.69
C ILE A 433 -11.42 5.37 -33.30
N ALA A 434 -10.97 6.39 -32.57
CA ALA A 434 -10.35 6.25 -31.25
C ALA A 434 -11.36 5.89 -30.16
N LEU A 435 -12.63 6.28 -30.29
CA LEU A 435 -13.59 6.21 -29.18
C LEU A 435 -13.86 4.78 -28.66
N PRO A 436 -14.09 3.75 -29.50
CA PRO A 436 -14.25 2.38 -29.00
C PRO A 436 -13.01 1.83 -28.25
N PRO A 437 -11.78 1.90 -28.79
CA PRO A 437 -10.60 1.43 -28.04
C PRO A 437 -10.31 2.27 -26.79
N THR A 438 -10.56 3.59 -26.79
CA THR A 438 -10.46 4.43 -25.59
C THR A 438 -11.36 3.92 -24.45
N ILE A 439 -12.61 3.55 -24.74
CA ILE A 439 -13.53 3.05 -23.71
C ILE A 439 -13.10 1.65 -23.22
N ASN A 440 -12.62 0.79 -24.11
CA ASN A 440 -12.08 -0.52 -23.73
C ASN A 440 -10.84 -0.39 -22.82
N ASP A 441 -9.98 0.58 -23.10
CA ASP A 441 -8.79 0.88 -22.29
C ASP A 441 -9.21 1.40 -20.91
N PHE A 442 -10.17 2.33 -20.85
CA PHE A 442 -10.75 2.81 -19.58
C PHE A 442 -11.34 1.67 -18.72
N ILE A 443 -12.07 0.72 -19.33
CA ILE A 443 -12.60 -0.45 -18.61
C ILE A 443 -11.46 -1.32 -18.06
N SER A 444 -10.35 -1.40 -18.78
CA SER A 444 -9.15 -2.11 -18.33
C SER A 444 -8.49 -1.37 -17.17
N LEU A 445 -8.35 -0.05 -17.27
CA LEU A 445 -7.85 0.82 -16.21
C LEU A 445 -8.67 0.68 -14.92
N LEU A 446 -10.01 0.63 -15.01
CA LEU A 446 -10.91 0.46 -13.87
C LEU A 446 -10.61 -0.83 -13.08
N LYS A 447 -10.22 -1.91 -13.76
CA LYS A 447 -9.78 -3.15 -13.10
C LYS A 447 -8.38 -2.99 -12.52
N THR A 448 -7.47 -2.34 -13.26
CA THR A 448 -6.08 -2.11 -12.85
C THR A 448 -5.96 -1.23 -11.59
N THR A 449 -6.96 -0.40 -11.26
CA THR A 449 -6.94 0.37 -10.00
C THR A 449 -6.85 -0.52 -8.76
N SER A 450 -7.21 -1.80 -8.84
CA SER A 450 -7.07 -2.75 -7.73
C SER A 450 -5.62 -2.94 -7.30
N LEU A 451 -4.64 -2.62 -8.15
CA LEU A 451 -3.21 -2.63 -7.78
C LEU A 451 -2.88 -1.57 -6.71
N ALA A 452 -3.71 -0.52 -6.59
CA ALA A 452 -3.54 0.55 -5.61
C ALA A 452 -3.70 0.06 -4.16
N SER A 453 -4.32 -1.10 -3.94
CA SER A 453 -4.43 -1.71 -2.62
C SER A 453 -3.07 -1.98 -1.99
N VAL A 454 -2.03 -2.27 -2.80
CA VAL A 454 -0.66 -2.57 -2.35
C VAL A 454 0.00 -1.35 -1.68
N ILE A 455 -0.38 -0.13 -2.07
CA ILE A 455 0.06 1.10 -1.40
C ILE A 455 -1.00 1.66 -0.45
N SER A 456 -1.97 0.82 -0.07
CA SER A 456 -3.01 1.12 0.91
C SER A 456 -3.97 2.24 0.51
N LEU A 457 -4.17 2.44 -0.79
CA LEU A 457 -5.34 3.18 -1.23
C LEU A 457 -6.59 2.35 -0.91
N GLN A 458 -7.50 2.89 -0.09
CA GLN A 458 -8.76 2.24 0.29
C GLN A 458 -9.79 2.25 -0.85
N GLU A 459 -9.41 1.70 -2.00
CA GLU A 459 -10.33 1.35 -3.08
C GLU A 459 -11.05 0.01 -2.79
N LEU A 460 -11.85 -0.48 -3.73
CA LEU A 460 -12.78 -1.58 -3.49
C LEU A 460 -12.08 -2.89 -3.07
N LEU A 461 -10.96 -3.27 -3.69
CA LEU A 461 -10.23 -4.49 -3.32
C LEU A 461 -9.59 -4.35 -1.93
N ALA A 462 -9.00 -3.20 -1.60
CA ALA A 462 -8.45 -2.93 -0.27
C ALA A 462 -9.53 -3.02 0.84
N ILE A 463 -10.70 -2.41 0.62
CA ILE A 463 -11.84 -2.50 1.56
C ILE A 463 -12.30 -3.95 1.73
N THR A 464 -12.32 -4.71 0.63
CA THR A 464 -12.66 -6.14 0.65
C THR A 464 -11.69 -6.92 1.54
N GLN A 465 -10.38 -6.73 1.33
CA GLN A 465 -9.33 -7.38 2.12
C GLN A 465 -9.43 -7.05 3.62
N VAL A 466 -9.79 -5.80 3.94
CA VAL A 466 -10.02 -5.38 5.33
C VAL A 466 -11.20 -6.12 5.96
N GLN A 467 -12.34 -6.27 5.25
CA GLN A 467 -13.46 -7.05 5.81
C GLN A 467 -13.12 -8.53 5.97
N VAL A 468 -12.40 -9.09 5.00
CA VAL A 468 -11.92 -10.47 5.05
C VAL A 468 -11.01 -10.68 6.25
N ALA A 469 -10.05 -9.79 6.50
CA ALA A 469 -9.16 -9.86 7.66
C ALA A 469 -9.91 -9.84 9.00
N ARG A 470 -11.03 -9.14 9.05
CA ARG A 470 -11.83 -8.98 10.26
C ARG A 470 -12.77 -10.13 10.57
N THR A 471 -13.24 -10.83 9.54
CA THR A 471 -14.34 -11.78 9.67
C THR A 471 -13.97 -13.19 9.26
N PHE A 472 -12.89 -13.35 8.48
CA PHE A 472 -12.53 -14.60 7.81
C PHE A 472 -13.58 -15.11 6.80
N GLU A 473 -14.51 -14.26 6.36
CA GLU A 473 -15.53 -14.59 5.35
C GLU A 473 -14.99 -14.26 3.94
N PHE A 474 -14.03 -15.06 3.47
CA PHE A 474 -13.34 -14.81 2.20
C PHE A 474 -14.31 -14.78 1.01
N THR A 475 -15.12 -15.83 0.86
CA THR A 475 -15.94 -16.06 -0.33
C THR A 475 -16.97 -14.94 -0.51
N GLU A 476 -17.56 -14.51 0.59
CA GLU A 476 -18.65 -13.56 0.68
C GLU A 476 -18.21 -12.17 0.27
N TYR A 477 -17.13 -11.67 0.90
CA TYR A 477 -16.63 -10.33 0.61
C TYR A 477 -16.01 -10.24 -0.79
N TYR A 478 -15.30 -11.26 -1.26
CA TYR A 478 -14.80 -11.29 -2.65
C TYR A 478 -15.94 -11.41 -3.68
N ALA A 479 -16.99 -12.18 -3.39
CA ALA A 479 -18.17 -12.25 -4.26
C ALA A 479 -18.88 -10.89 -4.33
N ALA A 480 -19.03 -10.20 -3.20
CA ALA A 480 -19.60 -8.86 -3.18
C ALA A 480 -18.75 -7.87 -4.00
N ALA A 481 -17.42 -7.89 -3.84
CA ALA A 481 -16.50 -7.06 -4.62
C ALA A 481 -16.62 -7.34 -6.13
N LEU A 482 -16.74 -8.62 -6.51
CA LEU A 482 -16.95 -9.02 -7.90
C LEU A 482 -18.26 -8.44 -8.47
N VAL A 483 -19.35 -8.47 -7.71
CA VAL A 483 -20.63 -7.84 -8.12
C VAL A 483 -20.45 -6.35 -8.39
N TYR A 484 -19.73 -5.62 -7.52
CA TYR A 484 -19.43 -4.21 -7.74
C TYR A 484 -18.59 -3.96 -9.00
N TYR A 485 -17.50 -4.69 -9.21
CA TYR A 485 -16.69 -4.56 -10.43
C TYR A 485 -17.51 -4.88 -11.67
N LEU A 486 -18.29 -5.95 -11.67
CA LEU A 486 -19.15 -6.31 -12.79
C LEU A 486 -20.22 -5.26 -13.06
N ALA A 487 -20.85 -4.70 -12.02
CA ALA A 487 -21.83 -3.62 -12.17
C ALA A 487 -21.20 -2.39 -12.82
N MET A 488 -20.02 -1.96 -12.36
CA MET A 488 -19.28 -0.84 -12.96
C MET A 488 -18.90 -1.13 -14.42
N VAL A 489 -18.31 -2.30 -14.70
CA VAL A 489 -17.90 -2.69 -16.06
C VAL A 489 -19.09 -2.79 -17.00
N PHE A 490 -20.18 -3.43 -16.58
CA PHE A 490 -21.39 -3.56 -17.41
C PHE A 490 -22.06 -2.21 -17.67
N PHE A 491 -22.03 -1.29 -16.71
CA PHE A 491 -22.47 0.08 -16.93
C PHE A 491 -21.66 0.76 -18.05
N PHE A 492 -20.33 0.66 -18.03
CA PHE A 492 -19.49 1.27 -19.07
C PHE A 492 -19.58 0.55 -20.42
N LEU A 493 -19.71 -0.78 -20.45
CA LEU A 493 -19.99 -1.52 -21.69
C LEU A 493 -21.34 -1.16 -22.30
N PHE A 494 -22.35 -0.92 -21.47
CA PHE A 494 -23.64 -0.42 -21.94
C PHE A 494 -23.49 0.99 -22.55
N LEU A 495 -22.75 1.88 -21.89
CA LEU A 495 -22.47 3.22 -22.41
C LEU A 495 -21.71 3.16 -23.74
N GLN A 496 -20.70 2.29 -23.83
CA GLN A 496 -19.96 2.03 -25.06
C GLN A 496 -20.88 1.62 -26.21
N LYS A 497 -21.76 0.63 -26.01
CA LYS A 497 -22.72 0.19 -27.04
C LYS A 497 -23.64 1.33 -27.50
N ARG A 498 -24.06 2.21 -26.59
CA ARG A 498 -24.88 3.39 -26.93
C ARG A 498 -24.10 4.38 -27.79
N VAL A 499 -22.85 4.64 -27.43
CA VAL A 499 -21.94 5.53 -28.15
C VAL A 499 -21.64 4.97 -29.55
N GLU A 500 -21.26 3.70 -29.66
CA GLU A 500 -20.95 3.03 -30.94
C GLU A 500 -22.15 3.06 -31.90
N ARG A 501 -23.36 2.78 -31.41
CA ARG A 501 -24.59 2.87 -32.23
C ARG A 501 -24.77 4.24 -32.86
N ARG A 502 -24.43 5.32 -32.15
CA ARG A 502 -24.54 6.69 -32.65
C ARG A 502 -23.52 7.01 -33.75
N PHE A 503 -22.35 6.37 -33.71
CA PHE A 503 -21.28 6.56 -34.70
C PHE A 503 -21.30 5.56 -35.87
N SER A 504 -22.06 4.46 -35.75
CA SER A 504 -22.16 3.37 -36.75
C SER A 504 -22.91 3.69 -38.07
N TRP A 505 -23.14 4.96 -38.40
CA TRP A 505 -24.00 5.34 -39.55
C TRP A 505 -23.41 5.03 -40.95
N ALA A 506 -22.23 4.40 -41.04
CA ALA A 506 -21.57 4.07 -42.30
C ALA A 506 -21.57 2.58 -42.72
N ASP A 507 -22.04 1.63 -41.90
CA ASP A 507 -21.92 0.19 -42.23
C ASP A 507 -23.19 -0.50 -42.72
N ARG A 508 -24.36 0.18 -42.73
CA ARG A 508 -25.59 -0.45 -43.27
C ARG A 508 -25.52 -0.71 -44.78
N LYS A 509 -24.72 0.06 -45.54
CA LYS A 509 -24.56 -0.15 -46.99
C LYS A 509 -23.52 -1.21 -47.38
N LYS A 510 -22.54 -1.51 -46.53
CA LYS A 510 -21.55 -2.58 -46.79
C LYS A 510 -22.11 -3.97 -46.47
N ALA A 511 -22.97 -4.08 -45.45
CA ALA A 511 -23.65 -5.32 -45.13
C ALA A 511 -24.68 -5.74 -46.21
N SER A 512 -25.32 -4.79 -46.91
CA SER A 512 -26.24 -5.11 -48.01
C SER A 512 -25.54 -5.38 -49.35
N ALA A 513 -24.31 -4.90 -49.55
CA ALA A 513 -23.57 -5.07 -50.82
C ALA A 513 -22.81 -6.41 -50.90
N ASN A 514 -22.56 -7.08 -49.78
CA ASN A 514 -21.99 -8.43 -49.74
C ASN A 514 -23.06 -9.54 -49.66
N ALA A 515 -24.35 -9.16 -49.75
CA ALA A 515 -25.50 -10.07 -49.72
C ALA A 515 -26.25 -10.11 -51.07
N SER A 516 -25.65 -9.59 -52.14
CA SER A 516 -26.18 -9.60 -53.51
C SER A 516 -25.23 -10.30 -54.47
#